data_AF-A0A7Z9W8Q3-F1
#
_entry.id   AF-A0A7Z9W8Q3-F1
#
_cell.length_a   1.000
_cell.length_b   1.000
_cell.length_c   1.000
_cell.angle_alpha   90.00
_cell.angle_beta   90.00
_cell.angle_gamma   90.00
#
_symmetry.space_group_name_H-M   'P 1'
#
loop_
_entity.id
_entity.type
_entity.pdbx_description
1 polymer ?
#
loop_
_entity_poly.entity_id
_entity_poly.type
_entity_poly.pdbx_seq_one_letter_code
_entity_poly.pdbx_strand_id
1 'polypeptide(L)'
;MRTTITTLLLTVITVSISSDQVPAPPQTHPILLMNATIHPVSADEIRRGAILFEKGVITAIGRRITNLPDNTETIDLQGKHVYPGMIAAASVIGLTEIGAVAVTRDFAERGDVNPNVRAEVAYHPDSEIIPVTRSNGVLLAHSCPTGGLISGTS
;
A
#
# COMPACT_ATOMS: atom_id res chain seq x y z
N MET A 1 -40.95 18.48 19.41
CA MET A 1 -40.19 17.43 20.14
C MET A 1 -40.04 16.14 19.36
N ARG A 2 -41.09 15.53 18.79
CA ARG A 2 -40.94 14.31 17.96
C ARG A 2 -40.15 14.57 16.68
N THR A 3 -40.46 15.63 15.94
CA THR A 3 -39.74 15.98 14.69
C THR A 3 -38.28 16.32 14.91
N THR A 4 -37.94 17.05 15.98
CA THR A 4 -36.55 17.36 16.37
C THR A 4 -35.74 16.12 16.76
N ILE A 5 -36.38 15.10 17.34
CA ILE A 5 -35.73 13.81 17.65
C ILE A 5 -35.49 13.02 16.36
N THR A 6 -36.43 13.04 15.41
CA THR A 6 -36.27 12.34 14.13
C THR A 6 -35.16 12.95 13.27
N THR A 7 -35.03 14.29 13.23
CA THR A 7 -33.95 14.95 12.47
C THR A 7 -32.57 14.68 13.08
N LEU A 8 -32.47 14.60 14.41
CA LEU A 8 -31.23 14.25 15.11
C LEU A 8 -30.84 12.78 14.91
N LEU A 9 -31.81 11.88 14.79
CA LEU A 9 -31.55 10.46 14.55
C LEU A 9 -31.08 10.19 13.11
N LEU A 10 -31.49 11.02 12.14
CA LEU A 10 -31.11 10.87 10.72
C LEU A 10 -29.67 11.36 10.45
N THR A 11 -29.18 12.36 11.18
CA THR A 11 -27.80 12.88 11.03
C THR A 11 -26.73 11.99 11.67
N VAL A 12 -27.10 11.11 12.60
CA VAL A 12 -26.15 10.18 13.25
C VAL A 12 -25.79 8.97 12.36
N ILE A 13 -26.58 8.70 11.30
CA ILE A 13 -26.38 7.52 10.44
C ILE A 13 -25.39 7.78 9.29
N THR A 14 -24.96 9.01 9.04
CA THR A 14 -24.04 9.36 7.94
C THR A 14 -22.65 9.77 8.42
N VAL A 15 -22.02 8.97 9.27
CA VAL A 15 -20.55 9.04 9.42
C VAL A 15 -19.96 8.12 8.36
N SER A 16 -19.81 8.64 7.15
CA SER A 16 -19.03 7.96 6.10
C SER A 16 -17.57 7.96 6.54
N ILE A 17 -17.03 6.78 6.82
CA ILE A 17 -15.60 6.60 7.08
C ILE A 17 -14.93 6.62 5.71
N SER A 18 -14.26 7.71 5.36
CA SER A 18 -13.45 7.76 4.13
C SER A 18 -12.31 6.74 4.22
N SER A 19 -12.12 5.95 3.16
CA SER A 19 -11.08 4.93 3.04
C SER A 19 -9.72 5.53 2.65
N ASP A 20 -9.40 6.68 3.23
CA ASP A 20 -8.20 7.40 2.82
C ASP A 20 -6.95 6.62 3.25
N GLN A 21 -5.91 6.59 2.41
CA GLN A 21 -4.62 6.00 2.78
C GLN A 21 -3.93 6.90 3.81
N VAL A 22 -4.33 6.79 5.07
CA VAL A 22 -3.67 7.51 6.17
C VAL A 22 -2.33 6.81 6.45
N PRO A 23 -1.19 7.52 6.34
CA PRO A 23 0.10 6.97 6.74
C PRO A 23 0.02 6.45 8.18
N ALA A 24 0.63 5.29 8.43
CA ALA A 24 0.72 4.79 9.79
C ALA A 24 1.47 5.81 10.67
N PRO A 25 1.08 5.99 11.95
CA PRO A 25 1.84 6.83 12.86
C PRO A 25 3.27 6.32 12.99
N PRO A 26 4.24 7.19 13.34
CA PRO A 26 5.61 6.77 13.58
C PRO A 26 5.68 5.60 14.57
N GLN A 27 6.53 4.61 14.28
CA GLN A 27 6.74 3.46 15.17
C GLN A 27 7.31 3.93 16.52
N THR A 28 6.66 3.54 17.62
CA THR A 28 7.01 3.98 18.98
C THR A 28 7.95 3.03 19.73
N HIS A 29 8.00 1.75 19.35
CA HIS A 29 8.86 0.73 19.93
C HIS A 29 9.26 -0.32 18.87
N PRO A 30 10.35 -1.09 19.07
CA PRO A 30 10.70 -2.21 18.20
C PRO A 30 9.61 -3.29 18.19
N ILE A 31 9.49 -4.01 17.08
CA ILE A 31 8.53 -5.11 16.91
C ILE A 31 9.25 -6.35 16.41
N LEU A 32 9.03 -7.48 17.09
CA LEU A 32 9.48 -8.81 16.71
C LEU A 32 8.30 -9.64 16.23
N LEU A 33 8.30 -10.02 14.96
CA LEU A 33 7.42 -11.04 14.42
C LEU A 33 8.08 -12.42 14.64
N MET A 34 7.36 -13.40 15.18
CA MET A 34 7.91 -14.72 15.52
C MET A 34 7.07 -15.87 14.94
N ASN A 35 7.68 -17.04 14.78
CA ASN A 35 7.06 -18.31 14.35
C ASN A 35 6.41 -18.29 12.95
N ALA A 36 6.75 -17.30 12.13
CA ALA A 36 6.29 -17.24 10.74
C ALA A 36 7.09 -18.18 9.84
N THR A 37 6.50 -18.54 8.70
CA THR A 37 7.26 -19.00 7.53
C THR A 37 7.64 -17.78 6.71
N ILE A 38 8.93 -17.43 6.71
CA ILE A 38 9.43 -16.22 6.04
C ILE A 38 9.94 -16.60 4.64
N HIS A 39 9.59 -15.78 3.65
CA HIS A 39 9.99 -15.92 2.25
C HIS A 39 10.87 -14.74 1.82
N PRO A 40 12.20 -14.76 2.01
CA PRO A 40 13.06 -13.61 1.73
C PRO A 40 13.22 -13.27 0.24
N VAL A 41 12.79 -14.18 -0.67
CA VAL A 41 12.99 -14.13 -2.13
C VAL A 41 14.46 -14.33 -2.56
N SER A 42 15.40 -13.62 -1.93
CA SER A 42 16.84 -13.69 -2.23
C SER A 42 17.59 -14.82 -1.51
N ALA A 43 16.89 -15.61 -0.70
CA ALA A 43 17.42 -16.73 0.06
C ALA A 43 16.32 -17.78 0.31
N ASP A 44 16.72 -18.94 0.84
CA ASP A 44 15.81 -20.04 1.17
C ASP A 44 14.75 -19.64 2.21
N GLU A 45 13.62 -20.35 2.19
CA GLU A 45 12.53 -20.22 3.15
C GLU A 45 13.01 -20.46 4.60
N ILE A 46 12.64 -19.56 5.51
CA ILE A 46 12.95 -19.69 6.94
C ILE A 46 11.68 -20.12 7.68
N ARG A 47 11.60 -21.41 8.00
CA ARG A 47 10.49 -21.97 8.80
C ARG A 47 10.65 -21.64 10.28
N ARG A 48 9.53 -21.27 10.92
CA ARG A 48 9.49 -20.80 12.32
C ARG A 48 10.52 -19.69 12.56
N GLY A 49 10.61 -18.78 11.59
CA GLY A 49 11.52 -17.65 11.61
C GLY A 49 10.98 -16.48 12.43
N ALA A 50 11.85 -15.50 12.61
CA ALA A 50 11.56 -14.23 13.25
C ALA A 50 12.13 -13.05 12.43
N ILE A 51 11.44 -11.92 12.49
CA ILE A 51 11.82 -10.65 11.88
C ILE A 51 11.74 -9.57 12.96
N LEU A 52 12.83 -8.87 13.21
CA LEU A 52 12.88 -7.70 14.07
C LEU A 52 12.95 -6.45 13.20
N PHE A 53 12.11 -5.45 13.50
CA PHE A 53 12.16 -4.16 12.84
C PHE A 53 11.93 -3.01 13.81
N GLU A 54 12.61 -1.90 13.54
CA GLU A 54 12.57 -0.67 14.33
C GLU A 54 12.63 0.55 13.38
N LYS A 55 11.85 1.59 13.68
CA LYS A 55 11.70 2.80 12.86
C LYS A 55 11.38 2.49 11.39
N GLY A 56 10.54 1.48 11.15
CA GLY A 56 10.16 1.03 9.81
C GLY A 56 11.27 0.31 9.03
N VAL A 57 12.40 -0.01 9.67
CA VAL A 57 13.53 -0.70 9.04
C VAL A 57 13.71 -2.08 9.67
N ILE A 58 13.90 -3.10 8.83
CA ILE A 58 14.23 -4.44 9.30
C ILE A 58 15.67 -4.45 9.82
N THR A 59 15.84 -4.80 11.10
CA THR A 59 17.15 -4.82 11.76
C THR A 59 17.72 -6.22 11.90
N ALA A 60 16.88 -7.26 11.89
CA ALA A 60 17.33 -8.65 11.86
C ALA A 60 16.27 -9.60 11.28
N ILE A 61 16.72 -10.66 10.62
CA ILE A 61 15.91 -11.80 10.15
C ILE A 61 16.64 -13.09 10.49
N GLY A 62 15.95 -14.12 10.97
CA GLY A 62 16.55 -15.43 11.19
C GLY A 62 15.63 -16.42 11.89
N ARG A 63 16.14 -17.61 12.24
CA ARG A 63 15.35 -18.61 13.00
C ARG A 63 15.13 -18.23 14.46
N ARG A 64 16.09 -17.51 15.04
CA ARG A 64 16.04 -17.02 16.42
C ARG A 64 16.81 -15.72 16.51
N ILE A 65 16.18 -14.68 17.05
CA ILE A 65 16.81 -13.38 17.31
C ILE A 65 16.94 -13.29 18.85
N THR A 66 18.17 -13.25 19.35
CA THR A 66 18.45 -13.27 20.80
C THR A 66 18.63 -11.90 21.39
N ASN A 67 19.09 -10.94 20.58
CA ASN A 67 19.40 -9.59 21.03
C ASN A 67 18.21 -8.71 20.65
N LEU A 68 17.29 -8.52 21.59
CA LEU A 68 16.12 -7.67 21.43
C LEU A 68 16.39 -6.33 22.11
N PRO A 69 16.13 -5.18 21.46
CA PRO A 69 16.15 -3.90 22.15
C PRO A 69 15.07 -3.84 23.24
N ASP A 70 15.25 -2.93 24.18
CA ASP A 70 14.29 -2.73 25.27
C ASP A 70 12.89 -2.39 24.72
N ASN A 71 11.85 -2.82 25.45
CA ASN A 71 10.44 -2.62 25.08
C ASN A 71 10.03 -3.20 23.71
N THR A 72 10.70 -4.25 23.23
CA THR A 72 10.29 -4.93 21.99
C THR A 72 8.92 -5.60 22.15
N GLU A 73 7.93 -5.18 21.35
CA GLU A 73 6.66 -5.89 21.22
C GLU A 73 6.90 -7.19 20.45
N THR A 74 6.32 -8.30 20.94
CA THR A 74 6.40 -9.60 20.25
C THR A 74 5.03 -10.00 19.70
N ILE A 75 4.97 -10.30 18.41
CA ILE A 75 3.77 -10.74 17.71
C ILE A 75 4.01 -12.17 17.19
N ASP A 76 3.20 -13.11 17.67
CA ASP A 76 3.26 -14.50 17.23
C ASP A 76 2.45 -14.69 15.92
N LEU A 77 3.13 -15.18 14.89
CA LEU A 77 2.62 -15.44 13.56
C LEU A 77 2.61 -16.93 13.23
N GLN A 78 2.45 -17.79 14.23
CA GLN A 78 2.37 -19.25 14.04
C GLN A 78 1.36 -19.62 12.94
N GLY A 79 1.82 -20.40 11.96
CA GLY A 79 1.00 -20.85 10.82
C GLY A 79 0.74 -19.77 9.77
N LYS A 80 1.33 -18.59 9.89
CA LYS A 80 1.27 -17.53 8.88
C LYS A 80 2.55 -17.50 8.04
N HIS A 81 2.43 -16.91 6.87
CA HIS A 81 3.53 -16.68 5.95
C HIS A 81 3.80 -15.18 5.85
N VAL A 82 5.08 -14.81 5.79
CA VAL A 82 5.52 -13.43 5.62
C VAL A 82 6.30 -13.31 4.32
N TYR A 83 5.84 -12.39 3.46
CA TYR A 83 6.45 -12.07 2.18
C TYR A 83 6.86 -10.59 2.16
N PRO A 84 7.90 -10.21 1.40
CA PRO A 84 8.14 -8.83 1.04
C PRO A 84 6.92 -8.24 0.32
N GLY A 85 6.73 -6.92 0.46
CA GLY A 85 5.78 -6.21 -0.38
C GLY A 85 6.15 -6.35 -1.87
N MET A 86 5.16 -6.64 -2.70
CA MET A 86 5.34 -6.69 -4.15
C MET A 86 5.57 -5.29 -4.71
N ILE A 87 6.31 -5.23 -5.82
CA ILE A 87 6.64 -4.00 -6.53
C ILE A 87 5.99 -4.03 -7.91
N ALA A 88 5.10 -3.09 -8.19
CA ALA A 88 4.55 -2.87 -9.52
C ALA A 88 5.48 -1.91 -10.29
N ALA A 89 6.47 -2.47 -10.99
CA ALA A 89 7.55 -1.71 -11.63
C ALA A 89 7.11 -0.86 -12.83
N ALA A 90 5.96 -1.16 -13.44
CA ALA A 90 5.33 -0.32 -14.46
C ALA A 90 3.82 -0.50 -14.33
N SER A 91 3.11 0.59 -14.04
CA SER A 91 1.68 0.56 -13.78
C SER A 91 1.03 1.89 -14.15
N VAL A 92 -0.30 1.88 -14.21
CA VAL A 92 -1.13 3.09 -14.39
C VAL A 92 -1.93 3.41 -13.13
N ILE A 93 -1.52 2.87 -11.97
CA ILE A 93 -2.21 3.10 -10.70
C ILE A 93 -2.18 4.60 -10.39
N GLY A 94 -3.33 5.14 -9.96
CA GLY A 94 -3.52 6.58 -9.75
C GLY A 94 -3.57 7.41 -11.03
N LEU A 95 -3.37 6.83 -12.22
CA LEU A 95 -3.57 7.50 -13.51
C LEU A 95 -4.86 7.03 -14.21
N THR A 96 -5.64 6.19 -13.54
CA THR A 96 -6.96 5.76 -14.00
C THR A 96 -7.85 5.41 -12.82
N GLU A 97 -9.15 5.64 -12.96
CA GLU A 97 -10.16 5.21 -11.97
C GLU A 97 -11.06 4.11 -12.54
N ILE A 98 -11.82 4.44 -13.60
CA ILE A 98 -12.79 3.52 -14.19
C ILE A 98 -12.34 3.20 -15.62
N GLY A 99 -11.69 2.05 -15.82
CA GLY A 99 -11.12 1.70 -17.14
C GLY A 99 -12.12 1.72 -18.31
N ALA A 100 -13.41 1.50 -18.05
CA ALA A 100 -14.48 1.56 -19.05
C ALA A 100 -14.87 3.00 -19.45
N VAL A 101 -14.49 4.00 -18.66
CA VAL A 101 -14.84 5.41 -18.88
C VAL A 101 -13.61 6.16 -19.39
N ALA A 102 -13.67 6.60 -20.65
CA ALA A 102 -12.51 7.20 -21.32
C ALA A 102 -11.99 8.45 -20.60
N VAL A 103 -12.86 9.25 -19.98
CA VAL A 103 -12.49 10.50 -19.27
C VAL A 103 -11.80 10.25 -17.92
N THR A 104 -11.69 9.01 -17.46
CA THR A 104 -10.96 8.65 -16.23
C THR A 104 -9.67 7.89 -16.54
N ARG A 105 -9.07 8.14 -17.71
CA ARG A 105 -7.85 7.49 -18.19
C ARG A 105 -6.82 8.56 -18.52
N ASP A 106 -6.05 8.94 -17.52
CA ASP A 106 -5.05 10.02 -17.61
C ASP A 106 -3.63 9.48 -17.86
N PHE A 107 -3.49 8.17 -18.07
CA PHE A 107 -2.21 7.55 -18.39
C PHE A 107 -1.78 7.70 -19.87
N ALA A 108 -2.64 8.17 -20.76
CA ALA A 108 -2.36 8.29 -22.20
C ALA A 108 -2.93 9.59 -22.78
N GLU A 109 -2.23 10.17 -23.75
CA GLU A 109 -2.64 11.39 -24.47
C GLU A 109 -2.74 11.10 -25.97
N ARG A 110 -3.48 11.94 -26.70
CA ARG A 110 -3.69 11.85 -28.14
C ARG A 110 -2.41 12.14 -28.92
N GLY A 111 -2.19 11.38 -29.98
CA GLY A 111 -1.00 11.46 -30.83
C GLY A 111 0.01 10.38 -30.48
N ASP A 112 0.97 10.15 -31.39
CA ASP A 112 1.92 9.05 -31.26
C ASP A 112 3.20 9.45 -30.53
N VAL A 113 3.48 10.74 -30.35
CA VAL A 113 4.74 11.22 -29.76
C VAL A 113 4.45 12.27 -28.69
N ASN A 114 4.44 11.82 -27.43
CA ASN A 114 4.04 12.60 -26.26
C ASN A 114 5.10 12.64 -25.14
N PRO A 115 6.39 12.91 -25.42
CA PRO A 115 7.44 12.93 -24.39
C PRO A 115 7.28 14.05 -23.36
N ASN A 116 6.44 15.04 -23.65
CA ASN A 116 6.14 16.18 -22.78
C ASN A 116 5.10 15.87 -21.70
N VAL A 117 4.36 14.76 -21.82
CA VAL A 117 3.35 14.35 -20.82
C VAL A 117 4.04 13.89 -19.55
N ARG A 118 3.48 14.21 -18.39
CA ARG A 118 4.07 13.91 -17.09
C ARG A 118 3.06 13.20 -16.20
N ALA A 119 3.47 12.07 -15.60
CA ALA A 119 2.59 11.31 -14.71
C ALA A 119 2.19 12.10 -13.46
N GLU A 120 3.13 12.87 -12.89
CA GLU A 120 2.94 13.45 -11.56
C GLU A 120 1.89 14.57 -11.50
N VAL A 121 1.55 15.20 -12.64
CA VAL A 121 0.44 16.16 -12.72
C VAL A 121 -0.94 15.50 -12.85
N ALA A 122 -0.98 14.23 -13.22
CA ALA A 122 -2.20 13.46 -13.46
C ALA A 122 -2.49 12.44 -12.36
N TYR A 123 -1.55 12.22 -11.44
CA TYR A 123 -1.69 11.23 -10.38
C TYR A 123 -2.78 11.62 -9.39
N HIS A 124 -3.75 10.74 -9.22
CA HIS A 124 -4.85 10.86 -8.28
C HIS A 124 -4.52 10.06 -6.99
N PRO A 125 -4.11 10.74 -5.90
CA PRO A 125 -3.73 10.08 -4.66
C PRO A 125 -4.91 9.43 -3.93
N ASP A 126 -6.14 9.89 -4.19
CA ASP A 126 -7.36 9.40 -3.55
C ASP A 126 -8.02 8.26 -4.36
N SER A 127 -7.27 7.69 -5.32
CA SER A 127 -7.73 6.57 -6.13
C SER A 127 -8.06 5.35 -5.29
N GLU A 128 -9.24 4.77 -5.48
CA GLU A 128 -9.66 3.52 -4.81
C GLU A 128 -8.84 2.30 -5.28
N ILE A 129 -8.13 2.44 -6.41
CA ILE A 129 -7.21 1.40 -6.90
C ILE A 129 -6.02 1.22 -5.94
N ILE A 130 -5.58 2.28 -5.27
CA ILE A 130 -4.42 2.25 -4.36
C ILE A 130 -4.68 1.31 -3.16
N PRO A 131 -5.72 1.49 -2.32
CA PRO A 131 -5.98 0.60 -1.20
C PRO A 131 -6.31 -0.83 -1.64
N VAL A 132 -7.02 -1.01 -2.76
CA VAL A 132 -7.29 -2.34 -3.32
C VAL A 132 -5.98 -3.05 -3.70
N THR A 133 -5.09 -2.36 -4.41
CA THR A 133 -3.80 -2.93 -4.84
C THR A 133 -2.90 -3.23 -3.64
N ARG A 134 -2.88 -2.33 -2.64
CA ARG A 134 -2.17 -2.54 -1.38
C ARG A 134 -2.68 -3.76 -0.60
N SER A 135 -4.00 -3.99 -0.56
CA SER A 135 -4.59 -5.16 0.10
C SER A 135 -4.15 -6.50 -0.52
N ASN A 136 -3.79 -6.48 -1.81
CA ASN A 136 -3.25 -7.62 -2.55
C ASN A 136 -1.72 -7.78 -2.38
N GLY A 137 -1.08 -6.95 -1.55
CA GLY A 137 0.33 -7.08 -1.20
C GLY A 137 1.30 -6.25 -2.05
N VAL A 138 0.83 -5.38 -2.94
CA VAL A 138 1.69 -4.43 -3.66
C VAL A 138 1.92 -3.20 -2.79
N LEU A 139 3.14 -3.01 -2.30
CA LEU A 139 3.48 -1.91 -1.38
C LEU A 139 4.29 -0.78 -2.03
N LEU A 140 4.75 -0.99 -3.27
CA LEU A 140 5.44 0.03 -4.06
C LEU A 140 4.98 -0.08 -5.51
N ALA A 141 4.67 1.05 -6.13
CA ALA A 141 4.28 1.11 -7.53
C ALA A 141 5.00 2.26 -8.23
N HIS A 142 5.36 2.03 -9.48
CA HIS A 142 5.77 3.07 -10.41
C HIS A 142 4.60 3.37 -11.34
N SER A 143 4.06 4.57 -11.24
CA SER A 143 2.98 5.04 -12.09
C SER A 143 3.56 5.77 -13.29
N CYS A 144 3.39 5.19 -14.47
CA CYS A 144 3.98 5.71 -15.70
C CYS A 144 2.94 5.88 -16.82
N PRO A 145 3.05 6.92 -17.66
CA PRO A 145 2.20 7.07 -18.83
C PRO A 145 2.47 5.95 -19.83
N THR A 146 1.47 5.60 -20.64
CA THR A 146 1.56 4.59 -21.69
C THR A 146 0.86 5.08 -22.96
N GLY A 147 1.11 4.39 -24.09
CA GLY A 147 0.47 4.69 -25.37
C GLY A 147 1.30 5.57 -26.30
N GLY A 148 0.87 5.63 -27.56
CA GLY A 148 1.67 6.21 -28.65
C GLY A 148 2.92 5.39 -28.97
N LEU A 149 3.77 5.93 -29.84
CA LEU A 149 5.12 5.47 -30.14
C LEU A 149 6.14 5.93 -29.07
N ILE A 150 5.98 7.15 -28.57
CA ILE A 150 6.77 7.73 -27.47
C ILE A 150 5.80 8.25 -26.42
N SER A 151 5.77 7.60 -25.24
CA SER A 151 4.94 8.00 -24.11
C SER A 151 5.58 9.13 -23.28
N GLY A 152 4.81 9.65 -22.34
CA GLY A 152 5.28 10.64 -21.37
C GLY A 152 6.29 10.09 -20.35
N THR A 153 6.71 10.96 -19.44
CA THR A 153 7.67 10.68 -18.37
C THR A 153 6.99 10.53 -17.02
N SER A 154 7.68 9.88 -16.09
CA SER A 154 7.21 9.51 -14.74
C SER A 154 8.29 9.71 -13.70
#